data_AF-A0AAW4BL45-F1
#
_entry.id   AF-A0AAW4BL45-F1
#
_cell.length_a   1.000
_cell.length_b   1.000
_cell.length_c   1.000
_cell.angle_alpha   90.00
_cell.angle_beta   90.00
_cell.angle_gamma   90.00
#
_symmetry.space_group_name_H-M   'P 1'
#
loop_
_entity.id
_entity.type
_entity.pdbx_description
1 polymer ?
#
loop_
_entity_poly.entity_id
_entity_poly.type
_entity_poly.pdbx_seq_one_letter_code
_entity_poly.pdbx_strand_id
1 'polypeptide(L)'
;LIESLPLSQVEKYQQNIQFLYEKSLPPVVSVRCLAVLFGYSTDFVYALSKSQYKFYRSFQINHGKKLRTIHSPRVALKVVQKWLGHHLSGAISFDSHVCGFVKGRSFVDAAKVHEGAKWVYSVDIVDFFSSISKQQVSEALVNIGYLPESSELIANLCTLDNV
;
A
#
# COMPACT_ATOMS: atom_id res chain seq x y z
N LEU A 1 12.79 16.17 -6.21
CA LEU A 1 11.51 16.25 -5.46
C LEU A 1 11.43 17.53 -4.65
N ILE A 2 12.32 17.76 -3.68
CA ILE A 2 12.29 18.94 -2.79
C ILE A 2 12.28 20.25 -3.60
N GLU A 3 13.13 20.38 -4.61
CA GLU A 3 13.21 21.56 -5.49
C GLU A 3 11.93 21.84 -6.29
N SER A 4 11.09 20.82 -6.49
CA SER A 4 9.84 20.93 -7.25
C SER A 4 8.63 21.24 -6.36
N LEU A 5 8.81 21.29 -5.03
CA LEU A 5 7.74 21.60 -4.09
C LEU A 5 7.68 23.12 -3.81
N PRO A 6 6.50 23.67 -3.51
CA PRO A 6 6.39 25.04 -3.01
C PRO A 6 7.20 25.22 -1.70
N LEU A 7 7.78 26.41 -1.49
CA LEU A 7 8.62 26.71 -0.32
C LEU A 7 7.94 26.34 1.01
N SER A 8 6.65 26.64 1.16
CA SER A 8 5.88 26.29 2.37
C SER A 8 5.81 24.78 2.65
N GLN A 9 5.82 23.95 1.61
CA GLN A 9 5.87 22.50 1.78
C GLN A 9 7.28 22.02 2.11
N VAL A 10 8.31 22.66 1.52
CA VAL A 10 9.72 22.35 1.81
C VAL A 10 10.00 22.64 3.28
N GLU A 11 9.71 23.84 3.75
CA GLU A 11 9.93 24.24 5.16
C GLU A 11 9.23 23.29 6.14
N LYS A 12 7.99 22.87 5.82
CA LYS A 12 7.21 21.98 6.69
C LYS A 12 7.69 20.53 6.67
N TYR A 13 8.09 20.01 5.50
CA TYR A 13 8.27 18.57 5.31
C TYR A 13 9.68 18.11 4.94
N GLN A 14 10.62 19.02 4.73
CA GLN A 14 11.98 18.67 4.27
C GLN A 14 12.64 17.61 5.16
N GLN A 15 12.58 17.77 6.48
CA GLN A 15 13.14 16.79 7.42
C GLN A 15 12.49 15.41 7.29
N ASN A 16 11.16 15.37 7.14
CA ASN A 16 10.41 14.12 6.98
C ASN A 16 10.71 13.45 5.63
N ILE A 17 10.81 14.23 4.56
CA ILE A 17 11.18 13.73 3.23
C ILE A 17 12.59 13.12 3.28
N GLN A 18 13.53 13.80 3.92
CA GLN A 18 14.90 13.32 4.11
C GLN A 18 14.92 12.00 4.89
N PHE A 19 14.23 11.95 6.03
CA PHE A 19 14.13 10.76 6.87
C PHE A 19 13.53 9.55 6.13
N LEU A 20 12.44 9.76 5.39
CA LEU A 20 11.82 8.70 4.60
C LEU A 20 12.78 8.21 3.50
N TYR A 21 13.47 9.13 2.84
CA TYR A 21 14.44 8.80 1.80
C TYR A 21 15.61 7.96 2.35
N GLU A 22 16.17 8.32 3.50
CA GLU A 22 17.24 7.57 4.17
C GLU A 22 16.79 6.14 4.54
N LYS A 23 15.53 5.97 4.91
CA LYS A 23 14.92 4.65 5.15
C LYS A 23 14.49 3.90 3.88
N SER A 24 14.79 4.43 2.69
CA SER A 24 14.30 3.91 1.40
C SER A 24 12.77 3.84 1.28
N LEU A 25 12.06 4.59 2.13
CA LEU A 25 10.60 4.68 2.12
C LEU A 25 10.13 5.71 1.09
N PRO A 26 8.95 5.48 0.45
CA PRO A 26 8.31 6.49 -0.39
C PRO A 26 8.16 7.84 0.34
N PRO A 27 8.65 8.98 -0.21
CA PRO A 27 8.60 10.28 0.45
C PRO A 27 7.21 10.95 0.36
N VAL A 28 6.16 10.20 0.66
CA VAL A 28 4.78 10.67 0.65
C VAL A 28 4.47 11.37 1.96
N VAL A 29 4.46 12.70 1.92
CA VAL A 29 4.24 13.54 3.11
C VAL A 29 2.93 14.31 3.07
N SER A 30 2.42 14.63 1.87
CA SER A 30 1.21 15.42 1.67
C SER A 30 0.55 15.16 0.32
N VAL A 31 -0.70 15.60 0.16
CA VAL A 31 -1.43 15.58 -1.13
C VAL A 31 -0.66 16.34 -2.21
N ARG A 32 -0.06 17.48 -1.86
CA ARG A 32 0.74 18.29 -2.79
C ARG A 32 2.02 17.55 -3.20
N CYS A 33 2.65 16.84 -2.28
CA CYS A 33 3.82 16.01 -2.61
C CYS A 33 3.48 14.93 -3.65
N LEU A 34 2.39 14.19 -3.43
CA LEU A 34 1.92 13.18 -4.38
C LEU A 34 1.55 13.79 -5.75
N ALA A 35 0.90 14.96 -5.74
CA ALA A 35 0.56 15.67 -6.97
C ALA A 35 1.81 15.95 -7.83
N VAL A 36 2.88 16.44 -7.20
CA VAL A 36 4.17 16.68 -7.88
C VAL A 36 4.84 15.37 -8.32
N LEU A 37 4.82 14.33 -7.50
CA LEU A 37 5.43 13.03 -7.81
C LEU A 37 4.81 12.36 -9.05
N PHE A 38 3.49 12.44 -9.20
CA PHE A 38 2.76 11.75 -10.27
C PHE A 38 2.34 12.68 -11.43
N GLY A 39 2.64 13.98 -11.35
CA GLY A 39 2.19 14.95 -12.34
C GLY A 39 0.66 15.14 -12.36
N TYR A 40 0.02 14.96 -11.20
CA TYR A 40 -1.42 15.12 -11.03
C TYR A 40 -1.74 16.50 -10.45
N SER A 41 -2.99 16.97 -10.62
CA SER A 41 -3.45 18.15 -9.87
C SER A 41 -3.68 17.78 -8.41
N THR A 42 -3.56 18.76 -7.51
CA THR A 42 -3.86 18.57 -6.07
C THR A 42 -5.28 18.11 -5.84
N ASP A 43 -6.23 18.68 -6.57
CA ASP A 43 -7.65 18.34 -6.43
C ASP A 43 -7.92 16.91 -6.90
N PHE A 44 -7.20 16.46 -7.92
CA PHE A 44 -7.29 15.08 -8.38
C PHE A 44 -6.74 14.11 -7.35
N VAL A 45 -5.57 14.38 -6.75
CA VAL A 45 -5.03 13.54 -5.66
C VAL A 45 -5.95 13.58 -4.43
N TYR A 46 -6.51 14.74 -4.11
CA TYR A 46 -7.50 14.86 -3.04
C TYR A 46 -8.72 13.96 -3.32
N ALA A 47 -9.25 14.01 -4.54
CA ALA A 47 -10.35 13.14 -4.97
C ALA A 47 -9.97 11.64 -4.91
N LEU A 48 -8.76 11.26 -5.33
CA LEU A 48 -8.25 9.89 -5.20
C LEU A 48 -8.29 9.42 -3.74
N SER A 49 -7.95 10.30 -2.79
CA SER A 49 -7.91 9.97 -1.36
C SER A 49 -9.24 10.10 -0.62
N LYS A 50 -10.22 10.87 -1.13
CA LYS A 50 -11.50 11.11 -0.42
C LYS A 50 -12.73 10.55 -1.12
N SER A 51 -12.58 10.07 -2.36
CA SER A 51 -13.69 9.54 -3.16
C SER A 51 -13.27 8.25 -3.86
N GLN A 52 -12.68 7.31 -3.10
CA GLN A 52 -12.09 6.07 -3.59
C GLN A 52 -13.07 5.27 -4.46
N TYR A 53 -14.36 5.21 -4.09
CA TYR A 53 -15.40 4.51 -4.84
C TYR A 53 -15.48 4.92 -6.31
N LYS A 54 -15.16 6.18 -6.66
CA LYS A 54 -15.12 6.65 -8.06
C LYS A 54 -13.95 6.07 -8.85
N PHE A 55 -12.90 5.69 -8.15
CA PHE A 55 -11.63 5.21 -8.68
C PHE A 55 -11.46 3.70 -8.56
N TYR A 56 -12.50 2.98 -8.13
CA TYR A 56 -12.59 1.53 -8.23
C TYR A 56 -13.66 1.11 -9.25
N ARG A 57 -13.49 -0.09 -9.79
CA ARG A 57 -14.51 -0.81 -10.56
C ARG A 57 -14.75 -2.14 -9.87
N SER A 58 -16.01 -2.39 -9.52
CA SER A 58 -16.45 -3.66 -8.95
C SER A 58 -17.02 -4.56 -10.05
N PHE A 59 -16.62 -5.82 -10.06
CA PHE A 59 -17.18 -6.85 -10.95
C PHE A 59 -17.08 -8.22 -10.29
N GLN A 60 -17.91 -9.17 -10.71
CA GLN A 60 -17.90 -10.52 -10.17
C GLN A 60 -17.17 -11.47 -11.12
N ILE A 61 -16.43 -12.40 -10.54
CA ILE A 61 -15.81 -13.52 -11.25
C ILE A 61 -16.23 -14.84 -10.61
N ASN A 62 -16.30 -15.89 -11.41
CA ASN A 62 -16.49 -17.24 -10.89
C ASN A 62 -15.20 -17.74 -10.26
N HIS A 63 -15.28 -18.24 -9.03
CA HIS A 63 -14.21 -18.92 -8.32
C HIS A 63 -14.70 -20.31 -7.89
N GLY A 64 -14.53 -21.28 -8.79
CA GLY A 64 -15.16 -22.60 -8.65
C GLY A 64 -16.68 -22.48 -8.70
N LYS A 65 -17.36 -22.83 -7.59
CA LYS A 65 -18.82 -22.75 -7.45
C LYS A 65 -19.32 -21.43 -6.82
N LYS A 66 -18.42 -20.56 -6.34
CA LYS A 66 -18.78 -19.31 -5.66
C LYS A 66 -18.50 -18.11 -6.56
N LEU A 67 -19.31 -17.07 -6.42
CA LEU A 67 -19.04 -15.76 -7.00
C LEU A 67 -18.10 -14.99 -6.06
N ARG A 68 -17.05 -14.40 -6.62
CA ARG A 68 -16.15 -13.48 -5.92
C ARG A 68 -16.29 -12.08 -6.51
N THR A 69 -16.62 -11.10 -5.67
CA THR A 69 -16.57 -9.69 -6.04
C THR A 69 -15.12 -9.22 -6.04
N ILE A 70 -14.69 -8.57 -7.11
CA ILE A 70 -13.36 -7.99 -7.28
C ILE A 70 -13.51 -6.47 -7.37
N HIS A 71 -12.75 -5.75 -6.54
CA HIS A 71 -12.61 -4.30 -6.59
C HIS A 71 -11.28 -3.97 -7.25
N SER A 72 -11.32 -3.59 -8.53
CA SER A 72 -10.11 -3.20 -9.26
C SER A 72 -9.95 -1.67 -9.25
N PRO A 73 -8.80 -1.12 -8.84
CA PRO A 73 -8.52 0.30 -8.99
C PRO A 73 -8.44 0.67 -10.47
N ARG A 74 -8.91 1.86 -10.81
CA ARG A 74 -8.76 2.50 -12.11
C ARG A 74 -7.31 2.94 -12.30
N VAL A 75 -6.90 3.14 -13.55
CA VAL A 75 -5.50 3.35 -13.95
C VAL A 75 -4.78 4.38 -13.09
N ALA A 76 -5.37 5.56 -12.87
CA ALA A 76 -4.72 6.63 -12.11
C ALA A 76 -4.38 6.22 -10.66
N LEU A 77 -5.33 5.61 -9.95
CA LEU A 77 -5.12 5.12 -8.58
C LEU A 77 -4.18 3.91 -8.57
N LYS A 78 -4.35 3.00 -9.55
CA LYS A 78 -3.53 1.80 -9.71
C LYS A 78 -2.05 2.13 -9.89
N VAL A 79 -1.71 3.20 -10.60
CA VAL A 79 -0.33 3.67 -10.75
C VAL A 79 0.27 4.05 -9.39
N VAL A 80 -0.47 4.83 -8.60
CA VAL A 80 -0.03 5.26 -7.26
C VAL A 80 0.14 4.05 -6.33
N GLN A 81 -0.86 3.17 -6.26
CA GLN A 81 -0.81 1.96 -5.42
C GLN A 81 0.32 1.02 -5.82
N LYS A 82 0.55 0.82 -7.12
CA LYS A 82 1.63 -0.04 -7.62
C LYS A 82 3.00 0.54 -7.27
N TRP A 83 3.17 1.85 -7.39
CA TRP A 83 4.39 2.55 -6.99
C TRP A 83 4.64 2.42 -5.48
N LEU A 84 3.62 2.69 -4.66
CA LEU A 84 3.70 2.50 -3.20
C LEU A 84 4.07 1.06 -2.84
N GLY A 85 3.36 0.06 -3.37
CA GLY A 85 3.63 -1.35 -3.07
C GLY A 85 5.03 -1.78 -3.48
N HIS A 86 5.52 -1.31 -4.63
CA HIS A 86 6.89 -1.60 -5.08
C HIS A 86 7.95 -1.06 -4.11
N HIS A 87 7.83 0.22 -3.71
CA HIS A 87 8.82 0.85 -2.85
C HIS A 87 8.72 0.38 -1.39
N LEU A 88 7.50 0.22 -0.85
CA LEU A 88 7.30 -0.30 0.51
C LEU A 88 7.82 -1.73 0.66
N SER A 89 7.55 -2.61 -0.31
CA SER A 89 8.08 -3.98 -0.27
C SER A 89 9.60 -4.06 -0.40
N GLY A 90 10.23 -3.06 -1.02
CA GLY A 90 11.69 -2.95 -1.08
C GLY A 90 12.32 -2.39 0.19
N ALA A 91 11.58 -1.57 0.95
CA ALA A 91 12.07 -0.93 2.17
C ALA A 91 11.88 -1.80 3.42
N ILE A 92 10.85 -2.65 3.44
CA ILE A 92 10.51 -3.49 4.60
C ILE A 92 11.28 -4.80 4.55
N SER A 93 11.88 -5.18 5.67
CA SER A 93 12.46 -6.50 5.85
C SER A 93 11.40 -7.51 6.27
N PHE A 94 11.36 -8.65 5.59
CA PHE A 94 10.43 -9.74 5.88
C PHE A 94 11.16 -10.94 6.48
N ASP A 95 10.62 -11.48 7.56
CA ASP A 95 11.11 -12.72 8.17
C ASP A 95 11.15 -13.87 7.17
N SER A 96 12.06 -14.81 7.37
CA SER A 96 12.34 -15.90 6.41
C SER A 96 11.10 -16.76 6.06
N HIS A 97 10.13 -16.86 6.97
CA HIS A 97 8.92 -17.65 6.77
C HIS A 97 7.84 -16.93 5.93
N VAL A 98 8.00 -15.63 5.64
CA VAL A 98 7.05 -14.87 4.81
C VAL A 98 7.41 -15.04 3.33
N CYS A 99 6.71 -15.93 2.61
CA CYS A 99 6.99 -16.17 1.19
C CYS A 99 6.02 -15.47 0.23
N GLY A 100 4.81 -15.15 0.70
CA GLY A 100 3.78 -14.52 -0.12
C GLY A 100 4.10 -13.05 -0.44
N PHE A 101 3.95 -12.65 -1.70
CA PHE A 101 4.15 -11.27 -2.18
C PHE A 101 5.55 -10.66 -1.93
N VAL A 102 6.54 -11.48 -1.57
CA VAL A 102 7.92 -11.02 -1.35
C VAL A 102 8.76 -11.27 -2.61
N LYS A 103 9.47 -10.24 -3.08
CA LYS A 103 10.36 -10.35 -4.25
C LYS A 103 11.45 -11.40 -4.00
N GLY A 104 11.62 -12.31 -4.94
CA GLY A 104 12.64 -13.37 -4.87
C GLY A 104 12.26 -14.57 -4.02
N ARG A 105 11.04 -14.62 -3.46
CA ARG A 105 10.48 -15.80 -2.80
C ARG A 105 9.30 -16.33 -3.60
N SER A 106 9.08 -17.64 -3.57
CA SER A 106 8.05 -18.31 -4.33
C SER A 106 7.20 -19.25 -3.47
N PHE A 107 6.06 -19.68 -4.00
CA PHE A 107 5.23 -20.70 -3.36
C PHE A 107 5.98 -22.05 -3.24
N VAL A 108 6.97 -22.30 -4.10
CA VAL A 108 7.84 -23.48 -4.01
C VAL A 108 8.74 -23.38 -2.79
N ASP A 109 9.28 -22.20 -2.51
CA ASP A 109 10.13 -21.98 -1.32
C ASP A 109 9.33 -22.17 -0.03
N ALA A 110 8.07 -21.69 0.01
CA ALA A 110 7.16 -21.99 1.12
C ALA A 110 6.92 -23.49 1.29
N ALA A 111 6.65 -24.21 0.20
CA ALA A 111 6.37 -25.65 0.26
C ALA A 111 7.58 -26.47 0.75
N LYS A 112 8.81 -26.08 0.37
CA LYS A 112 10.04 -26.75 0.80
C LYS A 112 10.22 -26.74 2.32
N VAL A 113 9.79 -25.69 3.01
CA VAL A 113 9.88 -25.62 4.49
C VAL A 113 9.08 -26.73 5.17
N HIS A 114 8.06 -27.26 4.48
CA HIS A 114 7.21 -28.34 4.98
C HIS A 114 7.61 -29.73 4.49
N GLU A 115 8.64 -29.84 3.65
CA GLU A 115 9.10 -31.11 3.09
C GLU A 115 9.58 -32.05 4.20
N GLY A 116 9.10 -33.30 4.19
CA GLY A 116 9.43 -34.31 5.21
C GLY A 116 8.74 -34.11 6.57
N ALA A 117 7.89 -33.10 6.72
CA ALA A 117 7.13 -32.91 7.96
C ALA A 117 6.15 -34.08 8.19
N LYS A 118 6.14 -34.63 9.41
CA LYS A 118 5.22 -35.70 9.80
C LYS A 118 3.76 -35.24 9.84
N TRP A 119 3.54 -33.96 10.12
CA TRP A 119 2.23 -33.32 10.21
C TRP A 119 2.32 -31.90 9.66
N VAL A 120 1.28 -31.46 8.94
CA VAL A 120 1.15 -30.11 8.41
C VAL A 120 -0.21 -29.56 8.83
N TYR A 121 -0.20 -28.34 9.37
CA TYR A 121 -1.42 -27.60 9.70
C TYR A 121 -1.69 -26.57 8.60
N SER A 122 -2.89 -26.63 8.01
CA SER A 122 -3.35 -25.65 7.03
C SER A 122 -4.36 -24.72 7.71
N VAL A 123 -4.01 -23.44 7.80
CA VAL A 123 -4.86 -22.39 8.37
C VAL A 123 -4.99 -21.28 7.33
N ASP A 124 -6.20 -20.78 7.15
CA ASP A 124 -6.50 -19.69 6.22
C ASP A 124 -7.37 -18.63 6.91
N ILE A 125 -7.16 -17.37 6.54
CA ILE A 125 -7.91 -16.23 7.10
C ILE A 125 -9.09 -15.94 6.17
N VAL A 126 -10.31 -16.03 6.72
CA VAL A 126 -11.52 -15.71 5.99
C VAL A 126 -11.51 -14.22 5.61
N ASP A 127 -11.75 -13.94 4.33
CA ASP A 127 -11.87 -12.58 3.79
C ASP A 127 -10.69 -11.65 4.14
N PHE A 128 -9.45 -12.18 4.11
CA PHE A 128 -8.22 -11.48 4.50
C PHE A 128 -8.18 -9.98 4.13
N PHE A 129 -8.42 -9.63 2.86
CA PHE A 129 -8.36 -8.22 2.42
C PHE A 129 -9.44 -7.35 3.06
N SER A 130 -10.68 -7.83 3.12
CA SER A 130 -11.79 -7.10 3.74
C SER A 130 -11.70 -7.07 5.27
N SER A 131 -10.84 -7.91 5.86
CA SER A 131 -10.60 -7.97 7.30
C SER A 131 -9.56 -6.95 7.78
N ILE A 132 -8.78 -6.36 6.86
CA ILE A 132 -7.79 -5.34 7.20
C ILE A 132 -8.49 -3.99 7.15
N SER A 133 -8.55 -3.31 8.29
CA SER A 133 -9.13 -1.97 8.36
C SER A 133 -8.15 -0.89 7.93
N LYS A 134 -8.68 0.23 7.44
CA LYS A 134 -7.89 1.46 7.16
C LYS A 134 -7.06 1.90 8.37
N GLN A 135 -7.59 1.76 9.58
CA GLN A 135 -6.87 2.09 10.79
C GLN A 135 -5.60 1.25 10.95
N GLN A 136 -5.69 -0.07 10.74
CA GLN A 136 -4.52 -0.96 10.81
C GLN A 136 -3.47 -0.60 9.76
N VAL A 137 -3.88 -0.23 8.55
CA VAL A 137 -2.96 0.24 7.50
C VAL A 137 -2.25 1.53 7.95
N SER A 138 -3.00 2.49 8.48
CA SER A 138 -2.45 3.77 8.97
C SER A 138 -1.46 3.56 10.13
N GLU A 139 -1.82 2.73 11.11
CA GLU A 139 -0.97 2.39 12.25
C GLU A 139 0.32 1.68 11.81
N ALA A 140 0.23 0.73 10.88
CA ALA A 140 1.39 0.06 10.32
C ALA A 140 2.36 1.05 9.64
N LEU A 141 1.84 2.05 8.93
CA LEU A 141 2.66 3.09 8.29
C LEU A 141 3.30 4.03 9.33
N VAL A 142 2.58 4.39 10.39
CA VAL A 142 3.18 5.16 11.50
C VAL A 142 4.35 4.40 12.13
N ASN A 143 4.17 3.10 12.37
CA ASN A 143 5.19 2.26 13.02
C ASN A 143 6.51 2.17 12.22
N ILE A 144 6.45 2.26 10.88
CA ILE A 144 7.67 2.26 10.04
C ILE A 144 8.31 3.66 9.90
N GLY A 145 7.60 4.71 10.32
CA GLY A 145 8.14 6.07 10.46
C GLY A 145 7.41 7.16 9.66
N TYR A 146 6.22 6.89 9.11
CA TYR A 146 5.40 7.95 8.51
C TYR A 146 4.75 8.83 9.58
N LEU A 147 4.56 10.12 9.25
CA LEU A 147 3.73 11.00 10.07
C LEU A 147 2.27 10.55 10.02
N PRO A 148 1.47 10.77 11.10
CA PRO A 148 0.07 10.37 11.14
C PRO A 148 -0.76 10.88 9.96
N GLU A 149 -0.56 12.13 9.53
CA GLU A 149 -1.27 12.71 8.39
C GLU A 149 -0.88 12.08 7.04
N SER A 150 0.38 11.66 6.91
CA SER A 150 0.89 10.96 5.73
C SER A 150 0.39 9.52 5.69
N SER A 151 0.39 8.83 6.84
CA SER A 151 -0.16 7.49 6.99
C SER A 151 -1.63 7.44 6.65
N GLU A 152 -2.42 8.40 7.14
CA GLU A 152 -3.85 8.50 6.82
C GLU A 152 -4.08 8.75 5.32
N LEU A 153 -3.25 9.58 4.68
CA LEU A 153 -3.33 9.81 3.24
C LEU A 153 -3.05 8.53 2.44
N ILE A 154 -1.97 7.81 2.76
CA ILE A 154 -1.61 6.56 2.08
C ILE A 154 -2.67 5.49 2.33
N ALA A 155 -3.14 5.34 3.57
CA ALA A 155 -4.19 4.39 3.93
C ALA A 155 -5.46 4.67 3.11
N ASN A 156 -5.90 5.93 3.03
CA ASN A 156 -7.01 6.34 2.18
C ASN A 156 -6.82 6.00 0.70
N LEU A 157 -5.59 6.04 0.18
CA LEU A 157 -5.30 5.67 -1.21
C LEU A 157 -5.26 4.16 -1.44
N CYS A 158 -5.09 3.35 -0.39
CA CYS A 158 -4.94 1.90 -0.49
C CYS A 158 -6.20 1.12 -0.12
N THR A 159 -7.16 1.75 0.56
CA THR A 159 -8.39 1.12 1.07
C THR A 159 -9.63 1.61 0.35
N LEU A 160 -10.67 0.79 0.29
CA LEU A 160 -12.01 1.11 -0.20
C LEU A 160 -13.02 0.83 0.93
N ASP A 161 -13.95 1.75 1.18
CA ASP A 161 -14.99 1.58 2.22
C ASP A 161 -14.42 1.33 3.64
N ASN A 162 -13.24 1.91 3.92
CA ASN A 162 -12.45 1.75 5.15
C ASN A 162 -11.82 0.36 5.37
N VAL A 163 -11.72 -0.46 4.33
CA VAL A 163 -11.00 -1.74 4.31
C VAL A 163 -10.01 -1.85 3.15
#